data_AF-A0A359IDA5-F1
#
_entry.id   AF-A0A359IDA5-F1
#
_cell.length_a   1.000
_cell.length_b   1.000
_cell.length_c   1.000
_cell.angle_alpha   90.00
_cell.angle_beta   90.00
_cell.angle_gamma   90.00
#
_symmetry.space_group_name_H-M   'P 1'
#
loop_
_entity.id
_entity.type
_entity.pdbx_description
1 polymer ?
#
loop_
_entity_poly.entity_id
_entity_poly.type
_entity_poly.pdbx_seq_one_letter_code
_entity_poly.pdbx_strand_id
1 'polypeptide(L)'
;GSSRRKEFQKVIFLQYPAEGIWTIGFVTGQSLAADGMRMYNVFVPTTPNPTSGYMLFIPWEDAVDTKMTIEEGLKMLISGGMVSPPRMPFPSKRKMAVHRDLNHDRMPDPLKSSDEEGGDES
;
A
#
# COMPACT_ATOMS: atom_id res chain seq x y z
N GLY A 1 -26.66 -6.18 -21.53
CA GLY A 1 -26.51 -4.72 -21.65
C GLY A 1 -25.11 -4.34 -21.27
N SER A 2 -24.31 -3.87 -22.22
CA SER A 2 -22.92 -3.45 -22.02
C SER A 2 -22.86 -2.22 -21.10
N SER A 3 -21.98 -2.26 -20.10
CA SER A 3 -21.15 -1.14 -19.59
C SER A 3 -20.91 -1.23 -18.08
N ARG A 4 -19.64 -1.50 -17.72
CA ARG A 4 -18.80 -0.66 -16.85
C ARG A 4 -17.59 -1.48 -16.40
N ARG A 5 -16.56 -1.51 -17.25
CA ARG A 5 -15.19 -1.58 -16.73
C ARG A 5 -15.08 -0.39 -15.78
N LYS A 6 -15.05 -0.61 -14.48
CA LYS A 6 -14.61 0.42 -13.53
C LYS A 6 -13.09 0.48 -13.65
N GLU A 7 -12.65 0.98 -14.80
CA GLU A 7 -11.30 1.55 -15.00
C GLU A 7 -11.05 2.57 -13.88
N PHE A 8 -9.77 2.70 -13.51
CA PHE A 8 -9.25 3.44 -12.35
C PHE A 8 -10.24 4.42 -11.71
N GLN A 9 -10.59 4.15 -10.46
CA GLN A 9 -11.64 4.89 -9.76
C GLN A 9 -11.16 6.24 -9.24
N LYS A 10 -9.86 6.37 -8.98
CA LYS A 10 -9.30 7.53 -8.27
C LYS A 10 -7.77 7.63 -8.42
N VAL A 11 -7.25 8.84 -8.41
CA VAL A 11 -5.82 9.13 -8.24
C VAL A 11 -5.52 9.46 -6.78
N ILE A 12 -4.48 8.86 -6.22
CA ILE A 12 -4.03 9.12 -4.84
C ILE A 12 -2.53 9.37 -4.80
N PHE A 13 -2.08 10.03 -3.74
CA PHE A 13 -0.69 10.01 -3.31
C PHE A 13 -0.53 9.06 -2.13
N LEU A 14 0.55 8.29 -2.13
CA LEU A 14 0.92 7.39 -1.04
C LEU A 14 2.43 7.48 -0.80
N GLN A 15 2.89 6.99 0.34
CA GLN A 15 4.32 6.87 0.60
C GLN A 15 4.80 5.49 0.20
N TYR A 16 5.79 5.45 -0.70
CA TYR A 16 6.41 4.22 -1.19
C TYR A 16 7.73 4.56 -1.90
N PRO A 17 8.81 3.78 -1.70
CA PRO A 17 8.88 2.58 -0.85
C PRO A 17 9.12 2.88 0.64
N ALA A 18 9.35 4.14 1.02
CA ALA A 18 9.67 4.53 2.39
C ALA A 18 8.92 5.79 2.84
N GLU A 19 8.92 6.03 4.15
CA GLU A 19 8.33 7.24 4.73
C GLU A 19 8.99 8.50 4.17
N GLY A 20 8.18 9.54 3.95
CA GLY A 20 8.62 10.80 3.34
C GLY A 20 8.80 10.74 1.81
N ILE A 21 8.85 9.55 1.20
CA ILE A 21 8.94 9.39 -0.26
C ILE A 21 7.54 9.20 -0.85
N TRP A 22 7.07 10.17 -1.61
CA TRP A 22 5.71 10.17 -2.16
C TRP A 22 5.67 9.74 -3.61
N THR A 23 4.67 8.92 -3.95
CA THR A 23 4.38 8.53 -5.34
C THR A 23 2.89 8.69 -5.65
N ILE A 24 2.58 8.85 -6.93
CA ILE A 24 1.22 8.76 -7.45
C ILE A 24 0.82 7.28 -7.59
N GLY A 25 -0.43 6.98 -7.28
CA GLY A 25 -1.04 5.67 -7.47
C GLY A 25 -2.46 5.80 -8.01
N PHE A 26 -2.90 4.79 -8.75
CA PHE A 26 -4.23 4.73 -9.34
C PHE A 26 -5.04 3.61 -8.69
N VAL A 27 -6.14 3.97 -8.04
CA VAL A 27 -7.01 3.01 -7.36
C VAL A 27 -7.76 2.20 -8.41
N THR A 28 -7.53 0.89 -8.45
CA THR A 28 -8.21 -0.05 -9.34
C THR A 28 -9.39 -0.75 -8.66
N GLY A 29 -9.45 -0.69 -7.32
CA GLY A 29 -10.53 -1.28 -6.55
C GLY A 29 -10.39 -1.06 -5.05
N GLN A 30 -11.26 -1.71 -4.30
CA GLN A 30 -11.28 -1.70 -2.84
C GLN A 30 -11.42 -3.14 -2.36
N SER A 31 -10.80 -3.45 -1.22
CA SER A 31 -10.87 -4.76 -0.58
C SER A 31 -10.92 -4.62 0.94
N LEU A 32 -11.12 -5.73 1.63
CA LEU A 32 -11.02 -5.81 3.09
C LEU A 32 -9.85 -6.72 3.44
N ALA A 33 -9.06 -6.33 4.44
CA ALA A 33 -8.11 -7.22 5.09
C ALA A 33 -8.84 -8.28 5.94
N ALA A 34 -8.11 -9.27 6.44
CA ALA A 34 -8.68 -10.38 7.20
C ALA A 34 -9.41 -9.94 8.48
N ASP A 35 -8.97 -8.83 9.08
CA ASP A 35 -9.56 -8.19 10.26
C ASP A 35 -10.72 -7.22 9.91
N GLY A 36 -11.08 -7.10 8.63
CA GLY A 36 -12.10 -6.19 8.14
C GLY A 36 -11.62 -4.75 7.86
N MET A 37 -10.33 -4.46 7.99
CA MET A 37 -9.78 -3.14 7.65
C MET A 37 -9.99 -2.84 6.16
N ARG A 38 -10.44 -1.62 5.84
CA ARG A 38 -10.68 -1.20 4.45
C ARG A 38 -9.36 -0.86 3.75
N MET A 39 -9.16 -1.51 2.61
CA MET A 39 -7.96 -1.40 1.80
C MET A 39 -8.27 -0.82 0.42
N TYR A 40 -7.32 -0.06 -0.12
CA TYR A 40 -7.29 0.29 -1.54
C TYR A 40 -6.43 -0.71 -2.30
N ASN A 41 -6.91 -1.12 -3.46
CA ASN A 41 -6.16 -1.85 -4.45
C ASN A 41 -5.56 -0.81 -5.40
N VAL A 42 -4.24 -0.63 -5.38
CA VAL A 42 -3.57 0.50 -6.03
C VAL A 42 -2.55 -0.01 -7.03
N PHE A 43 -2.66 0.46 -8.27
CA PHE A 43 -1.59 0.30 -9.25
C PHE A 43 -0.66 1.50 -9.17
N VAL A 44 0.62 1.24 -8.91
CA VAL A 44 1.70 2.24 -8.93
C VAL A 44 2.55 2.01 -10.18
N PRO A 45 2.28 2.74 -11.27
CA PRO A 45 3.01 2.59 -12.51
C PRO A 45 4.41 3.17 -12.43
N THR A 46 5.28 2.69 -13.32
CA THR A 46 6.59 3.30 -13.58
C THR A 46 6.49 4.41 -14.62
N THR A 47 7.37 5.40 -14.54
CA THR A 47 7.49 6.46 -15.53
C THR A 47 8.56 6.13 -16.58
N PRO A 48 8.43 6.59 -17.84
CA PRO A 48 7.26 7.26 -18.43
C PRO A 48 6.22 6.26 -18.96
N ASN A 49 6.55 4.97 -19.01
CA ASN A 49 5.71 3.92 -19.58
C ASN A 49 4.79 3.28 -18.50
N PRO A 50 3.48 3.56 -18.50
CA PRO A 50 2.55 3.12 -17.46
C PRO A 50 2.17 1.64 -17.57
N THR A 51 2.80 0.88 -18.46
CA THR A 51 2.48 -0.54 -18.69
C THR A 51 3.04 -1.42 -17.57
N SER A 52 4.16 -1.04 -16.97
CA SER A 52 4.78 -1.73 -15.83
C SER A 52 4.55 -0.97 -14.52
N GLY A 53 4.59 -1.68 -13.41
CA GLY A 53 4.38 -1.10 -12.09
C GLY A 53 4.22 -2.15 -11.00
N TYR A 54 3.86 -1.67 -9.81
CA TYR A 54 3.53 -2.49 -8.66
C TYR A 54 2.04 -2.45 -8.40
N MET A 55 1.52 -3.56 -7.90
CA MET A 55 0.19 -3.62 -7.31
C MET A 55 0.34 -3.60 -5.80
N LEU A 56 -0.26 -2.63 -5.13
CA LEU A 56 -0.20 -2.47 -3.69
C LEU A 56 -1.60 -2.57 -3.08
N PHE A 57 -1.67 -3.12 -1.87
CA PHE A 57 -2.85 -3.05 -1.00
C PHE A 57 -2.48 -2.16 0.18
N ILE A 58 -3.16 -1.02 0.33
CA ILE A 58 -2.86 -0.07 1.40
C ILE A 58 -4.11 0.27 2.21
N PRO A 59 -4.02 0.54 3.53
CA PRO A 59 -5.12 1.09 4.29
C PRO A 59 -5.60 2.41 3.68
N TRP A 60 -6.90 2.70 3.80
CA TRP A 60 -7.46 3.94 3.26
C TRP A 60 -6.86 5.21 3.87
N GLU A 61 -6.41 5.13 5.12
CA GLU A 61 -5.82 6.25 5.86
C GLU A 61 -4.41 6.63 5.39
N ASP A 62 -3.73 5.74 4.67
CA ASP A 62 -2.38 5.94 4.14
C ASP A 62 -2.38 6.71 2.82
N ALA A 63 -3.56 6.84 2.21
CA ALA A 63 -3.79 7.48 0.93
C ALA A 63 -4.19 8.95 1.11
N VAL A 64 -3.50 9.84 0.40
CA VAL A 64 -3.88 11.24 0.27
C VAL A 64 -4.61 11.44 -1.06
N ASP A 65 -5.83 11.92 -0.99
CA ASP A 65 -6.63 12.23 -2.18
C ASP A 65 -6.03 13.40 -2.95
N THR A 66 -5.69 13.20 -4.22
CA THR A 66 -5.09 14.25 -5.05
C THR A 66 -6.12 15.24 -5.58
N LYS A 67 -7.40 14.87 -5.60
CA LYS A 67 -8.49 15.56 -6.32
C LYS A 67 -8.27 15.68 -7.84
N MET A 68 -7.22 15.04 -8.38
CA MET A 68 -6.95 14.98 -9.82
C MET A 68 -7.89 13.99 -10.49
N THR A 69 -8.25 14.30 -11.72
CA THR A 69 -8.81 13.33 -12.66
C THR A 69 -7.75 12.27 -13.02
N ILE A 70 -8.21 11.11 -13.54
CA ILE A 70 -7.29 10.06 -14.02
C ILE A 70 -6.36 10.58 -15.10
N GLU A 71 -6.87 11.42 -16.03
CA GLU A 71 -6.10 11.99 -17.12
C GLU A 71 -4.98 12.92 -16.62
N GLU A 72 -5.28 13.80 -15.66
CA GLU A 72 -4.27 14.66 -15.03
C GLU A 72 -3.18 13.84 -14.32
N GLY A 73 -3.58 12.80 -13.60
CA GLY A 73 -2.64 11.87 -12.95
C GLY A 73 -1.72 11.17 -13.96
N LEU A 74 -2.29 10.66 -15.06
CA LEU A 74 -1.51 10.01 -16.13
C LEU A 74 -0.58 11.00 -16.83
N LYS A 75 -1.04 12.23 -17.09
CA LYS A 75 -0.20 13.29 -17.67
C LYS A 75 1.00 13.60 -16.77
N MET A 76 0.78 13.71 -15.47
CA MET A 76 1.85 13.92 -14.50
C MET A 76 2.85 12.77 -14.50
N LEU A 77 2.35 11.52 -14.47
CA LEU A 77 3.16 10.32 -14.53
C LEU A 77 4.01 10.25 -15.82
N ILE A 78 3.39 10.38 -17.00
CA ILE A 78 4.09 10.27 -18.29
C ILE A 78 5.14 11.37 -18.44
N SER A 79 4.87 12.57 -17.91
CA SER A 79 5.83 13.67 -17.91
C SER A 79 7.02 13.48 -16.94
N GLY A 80 7.04 12.42 -16.14
CA GLY A 80 8.05 12.25 -15.08
C GLY A 80 7.97 13.34 -13.99
N GLY A 81 6.79 13.92 -13.77
CA GLY A 81 6.57 14.99 -12.79
C GLY A 81 6.84 16.41 -13.29
N MET A 82 7.25 16.64 -14.54
CA MET A 82 7.50 17.98 -15.08
C MET A 82 6.25 18.88 -15.11
N VAL A 83 5.06 18.29 -15.18
CA VAL A 83 3.77 19.03 -15.22
C VAL A 83 3.04 19.01 -13.87
N SER A 84 3.77 18.86 -12.76
CA SER A 84 3.18 18.85 -11.42
C SER A 84 2.69 20.24 -10.98
N PRO A 85 1.62 20.33 -10.16
CA PRO A 85 1.21 21.59 -9.55
C PRO A 85 2.34 22.25 -8.73
N PRO A 86 2.40 23.58 -8.64
CA PRO A 86 3.42 24.27 -7.83
C PRO A 86 3.40 23.91 -6.35
N ARG A 87 2.25 23.43 -5.86
CA ARG A 87 2.06 22.98 -4.48
C ARG A 87 1.43 21.60 -4.47
N MET A 88 2.18 20.63 -3.98
CA MET A 88 1.69 19.28 -3.76
C MET A 88 0.95 19.18 -2.43
N PRO A 89 -0.16 18.41 -2.33
CA PRO A 89 -0.96 18.29 -1.11
C PRO A 89 -0.34 17.32 -0.09
N PHE A 90 0.98 17.12 -0.12
CA PHE A 90 1.65 16.21 0.79
C PHE A 90 1.62 16.80 2.21
N PRO A 91 1.15 16.05 3.23
CA PRO A 91 1.32 16.46 4.61
C PRO A 91 2.83 16.56 4.93
N SER A 92 3.25 17.69 5.50
CA SER A 92 4.64 17.99 5.86
C SER A 92 5.16 17.16 7.04
N LYS A 93 4.26 16.47 7.76
CA LYS A 93 4.54 15.51 8.82
C LYS A 93 3.44 14.45 8.75
N ARG A 94 3.76 13.14 8.69
CA ARG A 94 2.73 12.13 8.94
C ARG A 94 2.63 11.85 10.43
N LYS A 95 1.40 11.89 10.93
CA LYS A 95 0.94 10.81 11.80
C LYS A 95 0.63 9.65 10.87
N MET A 96 1.29 8.53 11.09
CA MET A 96 0.68 7.26 10.78
C MET A 96 0.93 6.35 11.95
N ALA A 97 -0.19 5.78 12.42
CA ALA A 97 -0.22 4.94 13.59
C ALA A 97 0.73 3.78 13.38
N VAL A 98 1.57 3.63 14.38
CA VAL A 98 2.38 2.47 14.64
C VAL A 98 1.42 1.27 14.74
N HIS A 99 1.17 0.57 13.63
CA HIS A 99 0.94 -0.87 13.68
C HIS A 99 2.30 -1.56 13.56
N ARG A 100 3.20 -1.15 14.46
CA ARG A 100 4.29 -1.99 14.94
C ARG A 100 3.68 -2.82 16.04
N ASP A 101 3.02 -3.90 15.64
CA ASP A 101 2.84 -5.11 16.45
C ASP A 101 2.60 -6.27 15.49
N LEU A 102 3.54 -6.48 14.56
CA LEU A 102 3.88 -7.84 14.18
C LEU A 102 4.77 -8.41 15.31
N ASN A 103 4.17 -8.61 16.48
CA ASN A 103 4.63 -9.67 17.38
C ASN A 103 4.31 -11.00 16.68
N HIS A 104 5.13 -11.34 15.69
CA HIS A 104 5.38 -12.72 15.30
C HIS A 104 6.80 -13.07 15.76
N ASP A 105 7.09 -12.78 17.01
CA ASP A 105 8.13 -13.47 17.74
C ASP A 105 7.49 -14.73 18.34
N ARG A 106 8.13 -15.87 18.02
CA ARG A 106 7.82 -17.27 18.40
C ARG A 106 6.86 -18.03 17.46
N MET A 107 7.39 -18.40 16.29
CA MET A 107 7.28 -19.83 15.93
C MET A 107 8.13 -20.61 16.96
N PRO A 108 7.57 -21.54 17.75
CA PRO A 108 8.41 -22.45 18.50
C PRO A 108 9.24 -23.28 17.51
N ASP A 109 10.53 -23.36 17.77
CA ASP A 109 11.47 -24.18 17.01
C ASP A 109 10.95 -25.64 16.97
N PRO A 110 10.68 -26.21 15.79
CA PRO A 110 10.18 -27.58 15.67
C PRO A 110 11.18 -28.64 16.16
N LEU A 111 12.40 -28.25 16.53
CA LEU A 111 13.45 -29.16 17.04
C LEU A 111 13.57 -29.21 18.57
N LYS A 112 12.67 -28.59 19.35
CA LYS A 112 12.52 -28.93 20.78
C LYS A 112 11.48 -30.03 20.99
N SER A 113 11.80 -31.21 20.50
CA SER A 113 11.28 -32.48 21.00
C SER A 113 12.46 -33.27 21.57
N SER A 114 12.21 -34.03 22.63
CA SER A 114 13.17 -34.77 23.48
C SER A 114 13.99 -33.90 24.42
N ASP A 115 13.51 -33.79 25.66
CA ASP A 115 14.20 -34.36 26.83
C ASP A 115 13.55 -33.79 28.09
N GLU A 116 12.59 -34.53 28.67
CA GLU A 116 12.23 -34.48 30.09
C GLU A 116 11.13 -35.52 30.37
N GLU A 117 11.52 -36.79 30.50
CA GLU A 117 10.93 -37.67 31.52
C GLU A 117 12.07 -38.12 32.43
N GLY A 118 12.20 -37.45 33.58
CA GLY A 118 12.78 -38.07 34.76
C GLY A 118 11.97 -39.35 35.04
N GLY A 119 12.62 -40.47 35.33
CA GLY A 119 13.27 -40.63 36.62
C GLY A 119 12.19 -40.95 37.64
N ASP A 120 11.87 -42.23 37.77
CA ASP A 120 11.34 -42.75 39.04
C ASP A 120 12.08 -44.04 39.38
N GLU A 121 12.73 -43.99 40.54
CA GLU A 121 13.38 -45.09 41.22
C GLU A 121 12.31 -46.04 41.78
N SER A 122 12.50 -47.36 41.66
CA SER A 122 12.26 -48.42 42.67
C SER A 122 12.24 -49.80 42.02
#